data_AF-W9VMR0-F1
#
_entry.id   AF-W9VMR0-F1
#
_cell.length_a   1.000
_cell.length_b   1.000
_cell.length_c   1.000
_cell.angle_alpha   90.00
_cell.angle_beta   90.00
_cell.angle_gamma   90.00
#
_symmetry.space_group_name_H-M   'P 1'
#
loop_
_entity.id
_entity.type
_entity.pdbx_description
1 polymer ?
#
loop_
_entity_poly.entity_id
_entity_poly.type
_entity_poly.pdbx_seq_one_letter_code
_entity_poly.pdbx_strand_id
1 'polypeptide(L)'
;MPESEVQRAQEHPTQASGEAAQPQWSATTDAEGSASVPHRNSFVKQIHDYQQQLELEYQQFERSLNERDTTADLDAMNWEDLETRYNDDIAPCIAREKEIMDEISARFAQFMLYMQVSNDHEAERAVKRLRTRIALAQNSEGQLAQKQAHHTKVLEAFHSAMALLGNV
;
A
#
# COMPACT_ATOMS: atom_id res chain seq x y z
N MET A 1 -63.94 -9.93 10.09
CA MET A 1 -64.48 -10.14 8.73
C MET A 1 -65.48 -9.02 8.48
N PRO A 2 -65.44 -8.32 7.32
CA PRO A 2 -65.05 -8.77 5.98
C PRO A 2 -63.71 -8.14 5.53
N GLU A 3 -62.82 -8.72 4.72
CA GLU A 3 -62.91 -9.31 3.36
C GLU A 3 -63.39 -8.36 2.27
N SER A 4 -62.46 -7.88 1.43
CA SER A 4 -62.53 -8.02 -0.03
C SER A 4 -61.24 -7.49 -0.69
N GLU A 5 -60.57 -8.41 -1.38
CA GLU A 5 -59.47 -8.25 -2.33
C GLU A 5 -59.92 -7.56 -3.64
N VAL A 6 -58.97 -7.50 -4.60
CA VAL A 6 -59.13 -7.42 -6.09
C VAL A 6 -58.94 -5.99 -6.64
N GLN A 7 -58.05 -5.64 -7.60
CA GLN A 7 -57.11 -6.30 -8.53
C GLN A 7 -56.05 -5.24 -8.95
N ARG A 8 -54.75 -5.55 -8.95
CA ARG A 8 -53.89 -5.91 -10.12
C ARG A 8 -53.89 -4.91 -11.30
N ALA A 9 -52.76 -4.20 -11.47
CA ALA A 9 -52.25 -3.79 -12.78
C ALA A 9 -50.74 -4.11 -12.83
N GLN A 10 -50.36 -4.83 -13.88
CA GLN A 10 -49.04 -5.37 -14.21
C GLN A 10 -48.13 -4.32 -14.89
N GLU A 11 -46.82 -4.42 -14.60
CA GLU A 11 -45.65 -4.45 -15.54
C GLU A 11 -45.38 -3.21 -16.47
N HIS A 12 -44.16 -2.72 -16.74
CA HIS A 12 -42.76 -3.20 -16.69
C HIS A 12 -41.78 -1.97 -16.80
N PRO A 13 -40.44 -2.09 -16.90
CA PRO A 13 -39.45 -1.30 -16.15
C PRO A 13 -38.71 -0.23 -16.98
N THR A 14 -37.95 0.65 -16.30
CA THR A 14 -36.82 1.36 -16.93
C THR A 14 -35.61 1.31 -15.99
N GLN A 15 -34.57 0.66 -16.49
CA GLN A 15 -33.24 0.55 -15.91
C GLN A 15 -32.59 1.92 -15.76
N ALA A 16 -32.02 2.20 -14.59
CA ALA A 16 -30.93 3.17 -14.45
C ALA A 16 -29.85 2.48 -13.62
N SER A 17 -28.93 1.82 -14.33
CA SER A 17 -27.71 1.24 -13.76
C SER A 17 -26.90 2.33 -13.08
N GLY A 18 -26.63 2.13 -11.79
CA GLY A 18 -25.65 2.91 -11.04
C GLY A 18 -24.25 2.55 -11.52
N GLU A 19 -23.62 3.47 -12.23
CA GLU A 19 -22.22 3.38 -12.65
C GLU A 19 -21.33 3.75 -11.46
N ALA A 20 -20.89 2.74 -10.73
CA ALA A 20 -19.83 2.88 -9.72
C ALA A 20 -18.50 3.06 -10.45
N ALA A 21 -18.00 4.30 -10.48
CA ALA A 21 -16.69 4.63 -11.02
C ALA A 21 -15.58 3.92 -10.20
N GLN A 22 -15.01 2.86 -10.77
CA GLN A 22 -13.75 2.29 -10.29
C GLN A 22 -12.58 3.14 -10.82
N PRO A 23 -11.53 3.37 -10.01
CA PRO A 23 -10.32 4.04 -10.49
C PRO A 23 -9.60 3.08 -11.44
N GLN A 24 -9.62 3.42 -12.72
CA GLN A 24 -8.87 2.73 -13.76
C GLN A 24 -7.40 3.14 -13.64
N TRP A 25 -6.58 2.26 -13.08
CA TRP A 25 -5.13 2.39 -13.14
C TRP A 25 -4.73 2.03 -14.57
N SER A 26 -4.51 3.03 -15.41
CA SER A 26 -3.93 2.88 -16.73
C SER A 26 -2.46 2.49 -16.57
N ALA A 27 -2.20 1.18 -16.68
CA ALA A 27 -0.86 0.67 -16.90
C ALA A 27 -0.42 1.07 -18.30
N THR A 28 0.42 2.10 -18.39
CA THR A 28 1.15 2.43 -19.61
C THR A 28 2.11 1.29 -19.89
N THR A 29 1.83 0.55 -20.96
CA THR A 29 2.68 -0.49 -21.52
C THR A 29 3.85 0.17 -22.25
N ASP A 30 5.02 0.18 -21.62
CA ASP A 30 6.28 0.24 -22.35
C ASP A 30 6.86 -1.17 -22.36
N ALA A 31 6.83 -1.77 -23.55
CA ALA A 31 7.43 -3.06 -23.83
C ALA A 31 8.91 -2.85 -24.12
N GLU A 32 9.78 -3.20 -23.17
CA GLU A 32 11.12 -3.72 -23.45
C GLU A 32 11.72 -4.37 -22.19
N GLY A 33 12.10 -5.64 -22.30
CA GLY A 33 12.71 -6.42 -21.23
C GLY A 33 11.78 -7.45 -20.60
N SER A 34 11.51 -8.55 -21.32
CA SER A 34 10.82 -9.74 -20.78
C SER A 34 11.69 -10.42 -19.71
N ALA A 35 11.66 -9.92 -18.48
CA ALA A 35 12.04 -10.68 -17.31
C ALA A 35 10.77 -11.38 -16.80
N SER A 36 10.58 -12.62 -17.26
CA SER A 36 9.56 -13.55 -16.76
C SER A 36 9.59 -13.57 -15.23
N VAL A 37 8.56 -13.00 -14.58
CA VAL A 37 8.35 -13.14 -13.14
C VAL A 37 8.29 -14.64 -12.84
N PRO A 38 9.22 -15.21 -12.05
CA PRO A 38 9.24 -16.64 -11.81
C PRO A 38 7.94 -17.03 -11.12
N HIS A 39 7.20 -17.93 -11.77
CA HIS A 39 5.99 -18.52 -11.22
C HIS A 39 6.33 -19.04 -9.82
N ARG A 40 5.58 -18.66 -8.77
CA ARG A 40 5.86 -19.02 -7.37
C ARG A 40 6.10 -20.53 -7.17
N ASN A 41 5.46 -21.37 -7.98
CA ASN A 41 5.65 -22.82 -8.00
C ASN A 41 7.01 -23.25 -8.61
N SER A 42 7.55 -22.48 -9.54
CA SER A 42 8.89 -22.68 -10.13
C SER A 42 9.99 -22.42 -9.11
N PHE A 43 9.86 -21.37 -8.29
CA PHE A 43 10.87 -21.04 -7.28
C PHE A 43 10.90 -22.05 -6.14
N VAL A 44 9.73 -22.49 -5.65
CA VAL A 44 9.64 -23.55 -4.63
C VAL A 44 10.25 -24.85 -5.14
N LYS A 45 9.98 -25.21 -6.41
CA LYS A 45 10.61 -26.37 -7.05
C LYS A 45 12.14 -26.22 -7.12
N GLN A 46 12.63 -25.05 -7.53
CA GLN A 46 14.07 -24.77 -7.59
C GLN A 46 14.76 -24.91 -6.23
N ILE A 47 14.12 -24.42 -5.15
CA ILE A 47 14.65 -24.59 -3.79
C ILE A 47 14.75 -26.08 -3.44
N HIS A 48 13.69 -26.84 -3.71
CA HIS A 48 13.65 -28.26 -3.39
C HIS A 48 14.67 -29.07 -4.21
N ASP A 49 14.80 -28.77 -5.50
CA ASP A 49 15.78 -29.41 -6.38
C ASP A 49 17.21 -29.12 -5.89
N TYR A 50 17.50 -27.88 -5.47
CA TYR A 50 18.80 -27.52 -4.89
C TYR A 50 19.07 -28.23 -3.55
N GLN A 51 18.06 -28.34 -2.69
CA GLN A 51 18.16 -29.09 -1.43
C GLN A 51 18.48 -30.57 -1.68
N GLN A 52 17.83 -31.18 -2.67
CA GLN A 52 18.14 -32.57 -3.05
C GLN A 52 19.55 -32.71 -3.61
N GLN A 53 20.02 -31.74 -4.40
CA GLN A 53 21.39 -31.74 -4.90
C GLN A 53 22.40 -31.69 -3.76
N LEU A 54 22.21 -30.79 -2.79
CA LEU A 54 23.09 -30.67 -1.63
C LEU A 54 23.13 -31.96 -0.80
N GLU A 55 21.99 -32.61 -0.61
CA GLU A 55 21.92 -33.89 0.10
C GLU A 55 22.72 -34.98 -0.62
N LEU A 56 22.62 -35.05 -1.95
CA LEU A 56 23.40 -36.00 -2.75
C LEU A 56 24.90 -35.71 -2.69
N GLU A 57 25.30 -34.43 -2.78
CA GLU A 57 26.70 -34.01 -2.65
C GLU A 57 27.25 -34.36 -1.25
N TYR A 58 26.46 -34.14 -0.21
CA TYR A 58 26.84 -34.48 1.16
C TYR A 58 27.02 -36.00 1.35
N GLN A 59 26.10 -36.82 0.85
CA GLN A 59 26.22 -38.27 0.91
C GLN A 59 27.43 -38.81 0.13
N GLN A 60 27.75 -38.19 -1.01
CA GLN A 60 28.95 -38.53 -1.77
C GLN A 60 30.22 -38.17 -1.00
N PHE A 61 30.23 -37.00 -0.35
CA PHE A 61 31.32 -36.56 0.50
C PHE A 61 31.53 -37.51 1.69
N GLU A 62 30.47 -37.89 2.42
CA GLU A 62 30.57 -38.85 3.52
C GLU A 62 31.11 -40.21 3.07
N ARG A 63 30.67 -40.70 1.91
CA ARG A 63 31.21 -41.92 1.33
C ARG A 63 32.71 -41.79 1.04
N SER A 64 33.14 -40.68 0.43
CA SER A 64 34.54 -40.41 0.16
C SER A 64 35.39 -40.34 1.42
N LEU A 65 34.86 -39.77 2.51
CA LEU A 65 35.54 -39.76 3.81
C LEU A 65 35.68 -41.16 4.41
N ASN A 66 34.64 -42.00 4.30
CA ASN A 66 34.66 -43.37 4.82
C ASN A 66 35.58 -44.30 4.02
N GLU A 67 35.80 -44.02 2.74
CA GLU A 67 36.68 -44.78 1.85
C GLU A 67 38.16 -44.35 1.95
N ARG A 68 38.46 -43.24 2.64
CA ARG A 68 39.83 -42.74 2.80
C ARG A 68 40.66 -43.61 3.73
N ASP A 69 41.90 -43.85 3.34
CA ASP A 69 42.90 -44.45 4.21
C ASP A 69 43.34 -43.42 5.26
N THR A 70 42.92 -43.66 6.52
CA THR A 70 43.25 -42.80 7.67
C THR A 70 44.69 -42.99 8.16
N THR A 71 45.41 -43.97 7.61
CA THR A 71 46.81 -44.25 7.96
C THR A 71 47.81 -43.64 6.98
N ALA A 72 47.34 -43.11 5.86
CA ALA A 72 48.14 -42.39 4.89
C ALA A 72 48.57 -41.02 5.43
N ASP A 73 49.82 -40.64 5.15
CA ASP A 73 50.31 -39.30 5.48
C ASP A 73 49.61 -38.24 4.62
N LEU A 74 49.37 -37.07 5.20
CA LEU A 74 48.69 -35.98 4.50
C LEU A 74 49.67 -35.29 3.55
N ASP A 75 49.20 -34.95 2.35
CA ASP A 75 49.97 -34.11 1.44
C ASP A 75 50.30 -32.77 2.12
N ALA A 76 51.52 -32.27 1.91
CA ALA A 76 51.94 -30.98 2.41
C ALA A 76 51.07 -29.87 1.76
N MET A 77 50.20 -29.26 2.56
CA MET A 77 49.35 -28.16 2.13
C MET A 77 50.09 -26.82 2.25
N ASN A 78 50.07 -26.03 1.17
CA ASN A 78 50.58 -24.67 1.19
C ASN A 78 49.49 -23.70 1.74
N TRP A 79 49.56 -23.42 3.04
CA TRP A 79 48.62 -22.54 3.71
C TRP A 79 48.69 -21.08 3.26
N GLU A 80 49.87 -20.61 2.83
CA GLU A 80 50.08 -19.24 2.36
C GLU A 80 49.41 -19.00 1.00
N ASP A 81 49.46 -19.99 0.11
CA ASP A 81 48.72 -19.97 -1.16
C ASP A 81 47.20 -19.95 -0.93
N LEU A 82 46.72 -20.77 0.00
CA LEU A 82 45.29 -20.80 0.36
C LEU A 82 44.81 -19.44 0.89
N GLU A 83 45.57 -18.84 1.80
CA GLU A 83 45.26 -17.52 2.36
C GLU A 83 45.26 -16.45 1.27
N THR A 84 46.24 -16.48 0.37
CA THR A 84 46.32 -15.52 -0.75
C THR A 84 45.09 -15.64 -1.65
N ARG A 85 44.74 -16.87 -2.07
CA ARG A 85 43.55 -17.11 -2.91
C ARG A 85 42.26 -16.68 -2.22
N TYR A 86 42.12 -16.96 -0.93
CA TYR A 86 40.96 -16.51 -0.17
C TYR A 86 40.84 -14.99 -0.15
N ASN A 87 41.96 -14.29 0.12
CA ASN A 87 41.98 -12.84 0.15
C ASN A 87 41.66 -12.23 -1.23
N ASP A 88 42.19 -12.82 -2.30
CA ASP A 88 41.91 -12.39 -3.67
C ASP A 88 40.44 -12.59 -4.06
N ASP A 89 39.81 -13.69 -3.61
CA ASP A 89 38.41 -14.00 -3.90
C ASP A 89 37.43 -13.17 -3.04
N ILE A 90 37.77 -12.89 -1.78
CA ILE A 90 36.88 -12.16 -0.85
C ILE A 90 36.92 -10.64 -1.07
N ALA A 91 38.09 -10.09 -1.45
CA ALA A 91 38.25 -8.66 -1.69
C ALA A 91 37.21 -8.05 -2.66
N PRO A 92 36.94 -8.62 -3.85
CA PRO A 92 35.93 -8.08 -4.76
C PRO A 92 34.50 -8.22 -4.20
N CYS A 93 34.25 -9.24 -3.37
CA CYS A 93 32.95 -9.41 -2.70
C CYS A 93 32.70 -8.29 -1.69
N ILE A 94 33.70 -7.99 -0.85
CA ILE A 94 33.64 -6.88 0.12
C ILE A 94 33.51 -5.53 -0.60
N ALA A 95 34.26 -5.32 -1.68
CA ALA A 95 34.17 -4.10 -2.46
C ALA A 95 32.77 -3.89 -3.05
N ARG A 96 32.15 -4.95 -3.59
CA ARG A 96 30.79 -4.91 -4.12
C ARG A 96 29.75 -4.68 -3.02
N GLU A 97 29.90 -5.33 -1.87
CA GLU A 97 29.01 -5.09 -0.72
C GLU A 97 29.05 -3.61 -0.31
N LYS A 98 30.25 -3.03 -0.22
CA LYS A 98 30.42 -1.62 0.10
C LYS A 98 29.73 -0.71 -0.92
N GLU A 99 29.91 -0.96 -2.21
CA GLU A 99 29.25 -0.20 -3.28
C GLU A 99 27.72 -0.21 -3.13
N ILE A 100 27.15 -1.40 -2.87
CA ILE A 100 25.71 -1.54 -2.64
C ILE A 100 25.26 -0.76 -1.39
N MET A 101 26.01 -0.85 -0.29
CA MET A 101 25.71 -0.11 0.93
C MET A 101 25.79 1.40 0.75
N ASP A 102 26.75 1.89 -0.03
CA ASP A 102 26.90 3.30 -0.37
C ASP A 102 25.71 3.79 -1.23
N GLU A 103 25.29 3.01 -2.23
CA GLU A 103 24.10 3.32 -3.03
C GLU A 103 22.81 3.34 -2.19
N ILE A 104 22.64 2.35 -1.30
CA ILE A 104 21.50 2.27 -0.39
C ILE A 104 21.48 3.51 0.50
N SER A 105 22.62 3.87 1.07
CA SER A 105 22.76 5.05 1.93
C SER A 105 22.39 6.34 1.19
N ALA A 106 22.84 6.50 -0.07
CA ALA A 106 22.49 7.64 -0.91
C ALA A 106 20.97 7.71 -1.19
N ARG A 107 20.34 6.57 -1.51
CA ARG A 107 18.88 6.50 -1.73
C ARG A 107 18.09 6.80 -0.45
N PHE A 108 18.55 6.29 0.70
CA PHE A 108 17.93 6.57 1.99
C PHE A 108 18.02 8.05 2.38
N ALA A 109 19.12 8.73 2.07
CA ALA A 109 19.25 10.17 2.32
C ALA A 109 18.15 10.97 1.60
N GLN A 110 17.88 10.65 0.33
CA GLN A 110 16.80 11.28 -0.42
C GLN A 110 15.40 10.95 0.15
N PHE A 111 15.19 9.69 0.53
CA PHE A 111 13.93 9.27 1.16
C PHE A 111 13.69 9.99 2.49
N MET A 112 14.72 10.15 3.33
CA MET A 112 14.62 10.86 4.59
C MET A 112 14.26 12.33 4.40
N LEU A 113 14.88 13.00 3.43
CA LEU A 113 14.52 14.38 3.08
C LEU A 113 13.07 14.49 2.62
N TYR A 114 12.63 13.57 1.75
CA TYR A 114 11.24 13.52 1.30
C TYR A 114 10.27 13.32 2.47
N MET A 115 10.58 12.40 3.40
CA MET A 115 9.75 12.14 4.56
C MET A 115 9.62 13.36 5.48
N GLN A 116 10.72 14.07 5.71
CA GLN A 116 10.71 15.30 6.50
C GLN A 116 9.82 16.37 5.86
N VAL A 117 10.05 16.66 4.58
CA VAL A 117 9.32 17.70 3.84
C VAL A 117 7.84 17.33 3.66
N SER A 118 7.54 16.06 3.40
CA SER A 118 6.18 15.55 3.22
C SER A 118 5.33 15.69 4.49
N ASN A 119 5.91 15.40 5.65
CA ASN A 119 5.21 15.52 6.93
C ASN A 119 4.77 16.97 7.19
N ASP A 120 5.69 17.93 7.02
CA ASP A 120 5.40 19.35 7.25
C ASP A 120 4.32 19.86 6.28
N HIS A 121 4.44 19.52 5.00
CA HIS A 121 3.45 19.94 4.00
C HIS A 121 2.08 19.29 4.18
N GLU A 122 2.00 18.00 4.52
CA GLU A 122 0.71 17.33 4.70
C GLU A 122 0.02 17.77 6.00
N ALA A 123 0.79 18.04 7.07
CA ALA A 123 0.25 18.61 8.29
C ALA A 123 -0.35 20.01 8.03
N GLU A 124 0.38 20.89 7.33
CA GLU A 124 -0.13 22.22 6.99
C GLU A 124 -1.39 22.12 6.10
N ARG A 125 -1.36 21.22 5.11
CA ARG A 125 -2.50 20.97 4.21
C ARG A 125 -3.72 20.47 4.97
N ALA A 126 -3.55 19.55 5.93
CA ALA A 126 -4.63 19.04 6.76
C ALA A 126 -5.27 20.15 7.60
N VAL A 127 -4.46 21.02 8.21
CA VAL A 127 -4.94 22.18 8.96
C VAL A 127 -5.71 23.15 8.06
N LYS A 128 -5.19 23.47 6.87
CA LYS A 128 -5.89 24.33 5.90
C LYS A 128 -7.24 23.74 5.49
N ARG A 129 -7.29 22.45 5.15
CA ARG A 129 -8.54 21.74 4.83
C ARG A 129 -9.54 21.80 5.97
N LEU A 130 -9.10 21.59 7.21
CA LEU A 130 -9.97 21.67 8.38
C LEU A 130 -10.54 23.09 8.55
N ARG A 131 -9.71 24.13 8.45
CA ARG A 131 -10.14 25.53 8.54
C ARG A 131 -11.19 25.87 7.47
N THR A 132 -10.99 25.42 6.23
CA THR A 132 -11.98 25.62 5.17
C THR A 132 -13.30 24.95 5.49
N ARG A 133 -13.27 23.71 6.01
CA ARG A 133 -14.49 23.00 6.42
C ARG A 133 -15.21 23.69 7.57
N ILE A 134 -14.48 24.19 8.56
CA ILE A 134 -15.03 24.97 9.68
C ILE A 134 -15.69 26.25 9.15
N ALA A 135 -15.00 27.01 8.30
CA ALA A 135 -15.54 28.25 7.73
C ALA A 135 -16.84 28.00 6.93
N LEU A 136 -16.89 26.91 6.17
CA LEU A 136 -18.07 26.51 5.42
C LEU A 136 -19.24 26.14 6.36
N ALA A 137 -18.97 25.38 7.42
CA ALA A 137 -19.97 25.05 8.43
C ALA A 137 -20.51 26.31 9.12
N GLN A 138 -19.62 27.19 9.62
CA GLN A 138 -19.99 28.45 10.27
C GLN A 138 -20.82 29.36 9.36
N ASN A 139 -20.48 29.43 8.06
CA ASN A 139 -21.25 30.21 7.11
C ASN A 139 -22.67 29.65 6.95
N SER A 140 -22.80 28.32 6.83
CA SER A 140 -24.10 27.66 6.73
C SER A 140 -24.95 27.83 7.99
N GLU A 141 -24.34 27.74 9.17
CA GLU A 141 -24.97 27.97 10.46
C GLU A 141 -25.47 29.42 10.60
N GLY A 142 -24.64 30.39 10.20
CA GLY A 142 -25.00 31.80 10.20
C GLY A 142 -26.19 32.11 9.29
N GLN A 143 -26.21 31.54 8.08
CA GLN A 143 -27.35 31.68 7.16
C GLN A 143 -28.63 31.05 7.73
N LEU A 144 -28.52 29.89 8.36
CA LEU A 144 -29.66 29.22 8.99
C LEU A 144 -30.22 30.04 10.15
N ALA A 145 -29.34 30.55 11.03
CA ALA A 145 -29.72 31.40 12.15
C ALA A 145 -30.44 32.68 11.67
N GLN A 146 -29.96 33.29 10.59
CA GLN A 146 -30.62 34.46 9.99
C GLN A 146 -32.03 34.13 9.48
N LYS A 147 -32.20 33.00 8.79
CA LYS A 147 -33.51 32.55 8.30
C LYS A 147 -34.47 32.26 9.46
N GLN A 148 -34.00 31.61 10.52
CA GLN A 148 -34.79 31.34 11.72
C GLN A 148 -35.22 32.65 12.39
N ALA A 149 -34.30 33.60 12.60
CA ALA A 149 -34.62 34.89 13.18
C ALA A 149 -35.65 35.68 12.35
N HIS A 150 -35.53 35.65 11.02
CA HIS A 150 -36.53 36.26 10.13
C HIS A 150 -37.90 35.59 10.27
N HIS A 151 -37.94 34.25 10.27
CA HIS A 151 -39.18 33.49 10.42
C HIS A 151 -39.89 33.81 11.75
N THR A 152 -39.15 33.88 12.86
CA THR A 152 -39.71 34.27 14.17
C THR A 152 -40.35 35.66 14.11
N LYS A 153 -39.66 36.66 13.54
CA LYS A 153 -40.21 38.02 13.39
C LYS A 153 -41.48 38.04 12.54
N VAL A 154 -41.51 37.27 11.46
CA VAL A 154 -42.69 37.15 10.59
C VAL A 154 -43.86 36.55 11.36
N LEU A 155 -43.65 35.48 12.14
CA LEU A 155 -44.68 34.88 12.97
C LEU A 155 -45.18 35.85 14.06
N GLU A 156 -44.29 36.58 14.71
CA GLU A 156 -44.66 37.61 15.70
C GLU A 156 -45.53 38.71 15.08
N ALA A 157 -45.18 39.16 13.87
CA ALA A 157 -45.97 40.15 13.13
C ALA A 157 -47.36 39.61 12.75
N PHE A 158 -47.44 38.36 12.27
CA PHE A 158 -48.73 37.71 11.99
C PHE A 158 -49.58 37.54 13.24
N HIS A 159 -48.99 37.09 14.36
CA HIS A 159 -49.68 37.00 15.64
C HIS A 159 -50.21 38.36 16.10
N SER A 160 -49.40 39.41 16.00
CA SER A 160 -49.79 40.77 16.36
C SER A 160 -50.95 41.28 15.48
N ALA A 161 -50.91 41.02 14.17
CA ALA A 161 -51.98 41.38 13.25
C ALA A 161 -53.28 40.60 13.54
N MET A 162 -53.20 39.30 13.81
CA MET A 162 -54.36 38.50 14.21
C MET A 162 -54.97 38.97 15.53
N ALA A 163 -54.15 39.31 16.52
CA ALA A 163 -54.62 39.87 17.79
C ALA A 163 -55.34 41.21 17.60
N LEU A 164 -54.86 42.07 16.70
CA LEU A 164 -55.53 43.32 16.34
C LEU A 164 -56.87 43.09 15.63
N LEU A 165 -56.97 42.06 14.79
CA LEU A 165 -58.21 41.73 14.08
C LEU A 165 -59.25 41.00 14.95
N GLY A 166 -58.81 40.24 15.95
CA GLY A 166 -59.68 39.50 16.88
C GLY A 166 -60.25 40.33 18.04
N ASN A 167 -59.77 41.57 18.23
CA ASN A 167 -60.26 42.52 19.25
C ASN A 167 -61.27 43.54 18.68
N VAL A 168 -61.89 43.23 17.52
CA VAL A 168 -63.05 43.94 16.95
C VAL A 168 -64.29 43.08 17.10
#